data_AF-A0A7S1Z6W8-F1
#
_entry.id   AF-A0A7S1Z6W8-F1
#
_cell.length_a   1.000
_cell.length_b   1.000
_cell.length_c   1.000
_cell.angle_alpha   90.00
_cell.angle_beta   90.00
_cell.angle_gamma   90.00
#
_symmetry.space_group_name_H-M   'P 1'
#
loop_
_entity.id
_entity.type
_entity.pdbx_description
1 polymer ?
#
loop_
_entity_poly.entity_id
_entity_poly.type
_entity_poly.pdbx_seq_one_letter_code
_entity_poly.pdbx_strand_id
1 'polypeptide(L)'
;MYMLAQFFGAFIGALFLYASVVGLTTGCEGNTADQIDDGANVRLCSASCTLDENDVFGDCGAPFGLGANTVSGAIGQGSAFIAELIGTFVLVFTVLMAAVHKSNGSGPNAAPIAIGWSVMLAHLVLVPLTGCGINPARTFGPAIVALISGTNTFIRGAWVYYVAPFAGSLCATLSYEIIFKNVPTVEDDEAV
;
A
#
# COMPACT_ATOMS: atom_id res chain seq x y z
N MET A 1 21.31 2.34 -1.82
CA MET A 1 20.99 1.26 -2.78
C MET A 1 19.58 0.68 -2.59
N TYR A 2 19.15 0.36 -1.37
CA TYR A 2 17.85 -0.30 -1.11
C TYR A 2 16.62 0.43 -1.68
N MET A 3 16.54 1.75 -1.52
CA MET A 3 15.39 2.53 -1.99
C MET A 3 15.20 2.45 -3.51
N LEU A 4 16.31 2.58 -4.27
CA LEU A 4 16.27 2.43 -5.73
C LEU A 4 15.80 1.04 -6.14
N ALA A 5 16.33 -0.01 -5.50
CA ALA A 5 15.92 -1.38 -5.78
C ALA A 5 14.42 -1.61 -5.52
N GLN A 6 13.87 -1.02 -4.45
CA GLN A 6 12.43 -1.09 -4.14
C GLN A 6 11.58 -0.39 -5.18
N PHE A 7 11.96 0.83 -5.60
CA PHE A 7 11.23 1.56 -6.64
C PHE A 7 11.27 0.84 -7.99
N PHE A 8 12.43 0.32 -8.40
CA PHE A 8 12.54 -0.48 -9.63
C PHE A 8 11.73 -1.77 -9.56
N GLY A 9 11.81 -2.50 -8.44
CA GLY A 9 11.04 -3.72 -8.23
C GLY A 9 9.54 -3.47 -8.28
N ALA A 10 9.07 -2.42 -7.61
CA ALA A 10 7.66 -2.02 -7.63
C ALA A 10 7.18 -1.63 -9.04
N PHE A 11 8.02 -0.92 -9.81
CA PHE A 11 7.70 -0.56 -11.19
C PHE A 11 7.59 -1.79 -12.11
N ILE A 12 8.58 -2.69 -12.07
CA ILE A 12 8.58 -3.92 -12.89
C ILE A 12 7.42 -4.84 -12.50
N GLY A 13 7.14 -4.97 -11.19
CA GLY A 13 6.00 -5.75 -10.70
C GLY A 13 4.67 -5.20 -11.18
N ALA A 14 4.49 -3.87 -11.13
CA ALA A 14 3.29 -3.22 -11.64
C ALA A 14 3.15 -3.39 -13.16
N LEU A 15 4.25 -3.29 -13.92
CA LEU A 15 4.26 -3.48 -15.36
C LEU A 15 3.89 -4.93 -15.74
N PHE A 16 4.43 -5.92 -15.02
CA PHE A 16 4.11 -7.32 -15.25
C PHE A 16 2.64 -7.62 -14.96
N LEU A 17 2.10 -7.09 -13.86
CA LEU A 17 0.69 -7.21 -13.53
C LEU A 17 -0.17 -6.59 -14.62
N TYR A 18 0.16 -5.36 -15.03
CA TYR A 18 -0.52 -4.67 -16.12
C TYR A 18 -0.51 -5.50 -17.41
N ALA A 19 0.65 -5.98 -17.86
CA ALA A 19 0.75 -6.80 -19.06
C ALA A 19 -0.05 -8.11 -18.98
N SER A 20 -0.19 -8.68 -17.78
CA SER A 20 -0.95 -9.93 -17.57
C SER A 20 -2.46 -9.72 -17.61
N VAL A 21 -2.95 -8.55 -17.20
CA VAL A 21 -4.38 -8.26 -17.10
C VAL A 21 -4.89 -7.28 -18.15
N VAL A 22 -4.02 -6.64 -18.94
CA VAL A 22 -4.42 -5.64 -19.95
C VAL A 22 -5.34 -6.22 -21.03
N GLY A 23 -5.19 -7.51 -21.36
CA GLY A 23 -6.11 -8.20 -22.27
C GLY A 23 -7.55 -8.27 -21.75
N LEU A 24 -7.76 -8.17 -20.44
CA LEU A 24 -9.07 -8.07 -19.81
C LEU A 24 -9.61 -6.63 -19.80
N THR A 25 -8.77 -5.62 -20.06
CA THR A 25 -9.13 -4.19 -19.99
C THR A 25 -9.21 -3.51 -21.37
N THR A 26 -8.74 -4.13 -22.46
CA THR A 26 -8.66 -3.56 -23.83
C THR A 26 -9.98 -3.44 -24.60
N GLY A 27 -11.12 -3.26 -23.94
CA GLY A 27 -12.44 -3.19 -24.60
C GLY A 27 -13.29 -1.97 -24.27
N CYS A 28 -12.81 -1.07 -23.41
CA CYS A 28 -13.66 -0.12 -22.72
C CYS A 28 -13.40 1.29 -23.20
N GLU A 29 -14.01 1.63 -24.33
CA GLU A 29 -13.99 2.97 -24.91
C GLU A 29 -15.28 3.69 -24.52
N GLY A 30 -15.28 4.31 -23.33
CA GLY A 30 -16.43 5.06 -22.83
C GLY A 30 -16.72 4.85 -21.34
N ASN A 31 -17.56 5.73 -20.79
CA ASN A 31 -17.92 5.82 -19.37
C ASN A 31 -18.91 4.71 -18.92
N THR A 32 -18.78 3.50 -19.47
CA THR A 32 -19.73 2.40 -19.30
C THR A 32 -19.20 1.33 -18.37
N ALA A 33 -20.08 0.87 -17.47
CA ALA A 33 -19.88 -0.20 -16.49
C ALA A 33 -19.41 -1.52 -17.13
N ASP A 34 -18.96 -2.46 -16.30
CA ASP A 34 -18.55 -3.83 -16.65
C ASP A 34 -19.46 -4.44 -17.74
N GLN A 35 -18.90 -4.73 -18.91
CA GLN A 35 -19.64 -5.32 -20.01
C GLN A 35 -19.36 -6.83 -20.04
N ILE A 36 -20.42 -7.63 -19.94
CA ILE A 36 -20.36 -9.06 -20.23
C ILE A 36 -20.55 -9.21 -21.74
N ASP A 37 -19.47 -9.53 -22.47
CA ASP A 37 -19.59 -9.83 -23.89
C ASP A 37 -20.37 -11.14 -24.10
N ASP A 38 -21.13 -11.23 -25.19
CA ASP A 38 -21.94 -12.39 -25.62
C ASP A 38 -21.15 -13.71 -25.79
N GLY A 39 -19.83 -13.68 -25.59
CA GLY A 39 -18.92 -14.82 -25.55
C GLY A 39 -18.54 -15.32 -24.14
N ALA A 40 -19.26 -14.93 -23.09
CA ALA A 40 -19.03 -15.34 -21.69
C ALA A 40 -17.66 -14.94 -21.09
N ASN A 41 -16.99 -13.94 -21.67
CA ASN A 41 -15.78 -13.34 -21.09
C ASN A 41 -16.15 -12.04 -20.39
N VAL A 42 -15.78 -11.93 -19.11
CA VAL A 42 -15.92 -10.70 -18.32
C VAL A 42 -14.79 -9.75 -18.74
N ARG A 43 -15.13 -8.59 -19.29
CA ARG A 43 -14.17 -7.51 -19.57
C ARG A 43 -14.27 -6.48 -18.45
N LEU A 44 -13.17 -6.27 -17.74
CA LEU A 44 -13.09 -5.33 -16.63
C LEU A 44 -12.93 -3.92 -17.18
N CYS A 45 -14.03 -3.19 -17.25
CA CYS A 45 -14.00 -1.82 -17.75
C CYS A 45 -13.56 -0.84 -16.67
N SER A 46 -12.47 -0.11 -16.97
CA SER A 46 -12.02 1.04 -16.19
C SER A 46 -13.08 2.14 -16.28
N ALA A 47 -14.04 2.15 -15.36
CA ALA A 47 -14.86 3.33 -15.18
C ALA A 47 -13.94 4.48 -14.76
N SER A 48 -14.10 5.65 -15.39
CA SER A 48 -13.44 6.85 -14.89
C SER A 48 -13.77 6.98 -13.40
N CYS A 49 -12.76 7.12 -12.54
CA CYS A 49 -12.97 7.28 -11.11
C CYS A 49 -13.69 8.61 -10.86
N THR A 50 -15.02 8.63 -10.98
CA THR A 50 -15.82 9.72 -10.47
C THR A 50 -15.85 9.52 -8.96
N LEU A 51 -15.02 10.30 -8.27
CA LEU A 51 -15.02 10.40 -6.81
C LEU A 51 -16.37 11.01 -6.40
N ASP A 52 -17.41 10.19 -6.25
CA ASP A 52 -18.60 10.63 -5.53
C ASP A 52 -18.20 10.84 -4.06
N GLU A 53 -18.60 11.99 -3.50
CA GLU A 53 -18.26 12.43 -2.14
C GLU A 53 -18.78 11.46 -1.07
N ASN A 54 -19.68 10.54 -1.44
CA ASN A 54 -20.40 9.67 -0.52
C ASN A 54 -19.97 8.19 -0.55
N ASP A 55 -19.09 7.79 -1.46
CA ASP A 55 -18.70 6.37 -1.61
C ASP A 55 -17.40 6.02 -0.91
N VAL A 56 -17.52 5.47 0.30
CA VAL A 56 -16.42 4.90 1.08
C VAL A 56 -15.78 3.70 0.39
N PHE A 57 -16.50 3.01 -0.51
CA PHE A 57 -15.97 1.87 -1.27
C PHE A 57 -15.47 2.22 -2.68
N GLY A 58 -15.62 3.48 -3.12
CA GLY A 58 -15.11 4.00 -4.40
C GLY A 58 -15.48 3.15 -5.62
N ASP A 59 -16.47 3.57 -6.40
CA ASP A 59 -16.93 2.85 -7.60
C ASP A 59 -15.97 3.02 -8.82
N CYS A 60 -14.66 3.04 -8.57
CA CYS A 60 -13.66 2.92 -9.62
C CYS A 60 -13.70 1.50 -10.21
N GLY A 61 -14.48 1.34 -11.28
CA GLY A 61 -14.58 0.12 -12.08
C GLY A 61 -13.20 -0.40 -12.53
N ALA A 62 -13.09 -1.73 -12.55
CA ALA A 62 -11.88 -2.56 -12.57
C ALA A 62 -11.08 -2.57 -11.24
N PRO A 63 -10.57 -3.74 -10.79
CA PRO A 63 -10.13 -3.95 -9.41
C PRO A 63 -9.00 -2.98 -9.03
N PHE A 64 -9.32 -2.00 -8.19
CA PHE A 64 -8.36 -1.17 -7.46
C PHE A 64 -7.31 -0.48 -8.35
N GLY A 65 -7.67 0.01 -9.55
CA GLY A 65 -6.78 0.79 -10.41
C GLY A 65 -5.42 0.12 -10.68
N LEU A 66 -5.40 -1.21 -10.88
CA LEU A 66 -4.19 -2.01 -11.10
C LEU A 66 -3.18 -1.95 -9.95
N GLY A 67 -3.69 -1.74 -8.74
CA GLY A 67 -2.89 -1.58 -7.54
C GLY A 67 -2.43 -0.14 -7.31
N ALA A 68 -2.87 0.85 -8.08
CA ALA A 68 -2.70 2.26 -7.71
C ALA A 68 -3.58 2.60 -6.49
N ASN A 69 -3.01 3.33 -5.54
CA ASN A 69 -3.71 3.83 -4.36
C ASN A 69 -4.27 5.24 -4.61
N THR A 70 -5.46 5.48 -4.06
CA THR A 70 -6.13 6.77 -4.12
C THR A 70 -6.88 7.01 -2.81
N VAL A 71 -6.99 8.28 -2.41
CA VAL A 71 -7.76 8.66 -1.21
C VAL A 71 -9.23 8.70 -1.60
N SER A 72 -10.09 7.98 -0.86
CA SER A 72 -11.53 8.03 -1.08
C SER A 72 -12.05 9.47 -0.93
N GLY A 73 -12.97 9.87 -1.80
CA GLY A 73 -13.63 11.18 -1.74
C GLY A 73 -14.44 11.38 -0.45
N ALA A 74 -14.84 10.28 0.20
CA ALA A 74 -15.61 10.29 1.44
C ALA A 74 -14.80 10.69 2.68
N ILE A 75 -13.47 10.72 2.60
CA ILE A 75 -12.61 11.09 3.74
C ILE A 75 -11.75 12.32 3.43
N GLY A 76 -11.63 13.21 4.41
CA GLY A 76 -10.72 14.35 4.32
C GLY A 76 -9.26 13.89 4.28
N GLN A 77 -8.40 14.65 3.59
CA GLN A 77 -6.95 14.33 3.47
C GLN A 77 -6.24 14.20 4.83
N GLY A 78 -6.70 14.93 5.86
CA GLY A 78 -6.18 14.81 7.22
C GLY A 78 -6.50 13.45 7.88
N SER A 79 -7.72 12.95 7.70
CA SER A 79 -8.09 11.62 8.20
C SER A 79 -7.36 10.51 7.45
N ALA A 80 -7.19 10.66 6.13
CA ALA A 80 -6.36 9.76 5.32
C ALA A 80 -4.91 9.74 5.81
N PHE A 81 -4.34 10.91 6.17
CA PHE A 81 -3.01 11.00 6.74
C PHE A 81 -2.86 10.25 8.05
N ILE A 82 -3.81 10.40 8.97
CA ILE A 82 -3.78 9.69 10.26
C ILE A 82 -3.92 8.18 10.05
N ALA A 83 -4.81 7.74 9.15
CA ALA A 83 -5.00 6.33 8.85
C ALA A 83 -3.71 5.67 8.31
N GLU A 84 -3.07 6.29 7.32
CA GLU A 84 -1.80 5.83 6.75
C GLU A 84 -0.65 5.87 7.77
N LEU A 85 -0.60 6.90 8.63
CA LEU A 85 0.39 7.01 9.70
C LEU A 85 0.25 5.85 10.70
N ILE A 86 -0.98 5.55 11.15
CA ILE A 86 -1.24 4.45 12.08
C ILE A 86 -0.93 3.10 11.42
N GLY A 87 -1.32 2.92 10.15
CA GLY A 87 -1.01 1.71 9.39
C GLY A 87 0.49 1.45 9.31
N THR A 88 1.29 2.47 8.96
CA THR A 88 2.75 2.35 8.93
C THR A 88 3.35 2.17 10.32
N PHE A 89 2.80 2.84 11.34
CA PHE A 89 3.26 2.66 12.72
C PHE A 89 3.13 1.20 13.17
N VAL A 90 1.97 0.57 12.96
CA VAL A 90 1.74 -0.83 13.34
C VAL A 90 2.68 -1.76 12.57
N LEU A 91 2.89 -1.50 11.27
CA LEU A 91 3.83 -2.28 10.45
C LEU A 91 5.25 -2.21 10.99
N VAL A 92 5.78 -0.99 11.17
CA VAL A 92 7.17 -0.78 11.61
C VAL A 92 7.36 -1.27 13.05
N PHE A 93 6.40 -1.00 13.93
CA PHE A 93 6.45 -1.50 15.30
C PHE A 93 6.42 -3.04 15.34
N THR A 94 5.61 -3.68 14.51
CA THR A 94 5.61 -5.15 14.38
C THR A 94 6.95 -5.66 13.87
N VAL A 95 7.59 -4.99 12.90
CA VAL A 95 8.93 -5.36 12.42
C VAL A 95 9.96 -5.24 13.54
N LEU A 96 9.96 -4.14 14.28
CA LEU A 96 10.89 -3.93 15.40
C LEU A 96 10.69 -4.99 16.48
N MET A 97 9.44 -5.26 16.87
CA MET A 97 9.15 -6.32 17.81
C MET A 97 9.59 -7.66 17.23
N ALA A 98 9.06 -8.08 16.08
CA ALA A 98 9.23 -9.45 15.56
C ALA A 98 10.65 -9.79 15.09
N ALA A 99 11.39 -8.82 14.51
CA ALA A 99 12.68 -9.07 13.88
C ALA A 99 13.89 -8.50 14.65
N VAL A 100 13.70 -7.48 15.49
CA VAL A 100 14.82 -6.81 16.21
C VAL A 100 14.85 -7.19 17.69
N HIS A 101 13.71 -7.47 18.31
CA HIS A 101 13.66 -7.72 19.75
C HIS A 101 14.18 -9.13 20.14
N LYS A 102 15.30 -9.17 20.88
CA LYS A 102 16.02 -10.39 21.31
C LYS A 102 15.21 -11.34 22.19
N SER A 103 14.22 -10.84 22.95
CA SER A 103 13.41 -11.67 23.87
C SER A 103 12.29 -12.46 23.17
N ASN A 104 12.14 -12.35 21.86
CA ASN A 104 11.17 -13.16 21.17
C ASN A 104 11.67 -14.60 21.12
N GLY A 105 11.24 -15.43 22.07
CA GLY A 105 11.42 -16.88 22.03
C GLY A 105 10.75 -17.56 20.82
N SER A 106 10.18 -16.77 19.90
CA SER A 106 9.69 -17.20 18.60
C SER A 106 10.87 -17.30 17.63
N GLY A 107 11.19 -18.52 17.19
CA GLY A 107 12.31 -18.77 16.29
C GLY A 107 12.26 -17.95 14.98
N PRO A 108 13.36 -17.93 14.20
CA PRO A 108 13.56 -17.04 13.04
C PRO A 108 12.46 -17.10 11.96
N ASN A 109 11.65 -18.17 11.95
CA ASN A 109 10.55 -18.36 11.00
C ASN A 109 9.25 -17.64 11.38
N ALA A 110 9.10 -17.15 12.62
CA ALA A 110 7.88 -16.48 13.08
C ALA A 110 7.83 -15.00 12.69
N ALA A 111 8.98 -14.35 12.53
CA ALA A 111 9.09 -12.94 12.17
C ALA A 111 8.38 -12.58 10.84
N PRO A 112 8.63 -13.27 9.71
CA PRO A 112 7.95 -12.94 8.45
C PRO A 112 6.43 -13.18 8.49
N ILE A 113 5.97 -14.15 9.29
CA ILE A 113 4.54 -14.42 9.47
C ILE A 113 3.86 -13.27 10.22
N ALA A 114 4.46 -12.79 11.31
CA ALA A 114 3.93 -11.66 12.07
C ALA A 114 3.87 -10.39 11.23
N ILE A 115 4.93 -10.12 10.45
CA ILE A 115 4.96 -8.98 9.53
C ILE A 115 3.87 -9.12 8.46
N GLY A 116 3.69 -10.31 7.87
CA GLY A 116 2.63 -10.58 6.89
C GLY A 116 1.23 -10.34 7.45
N TRP A 117 0.96 -10.77 8.69
CA TRP A 117 -0.31 -10.50 9.37
C TRP A 117 -0.54 -9.01 9.62
N SER A 118 0.49 -8.27 10.03
CA SER A 118 0.38 -6.82 10.19
C SER A 118 0.02 -6.13 8.88
N VAL A 119 0.67 -6.51 7.77
CA VAL A 119 0.36 -5.96 6.45
C VAL A 119 -1.07 -6.32 6.04
N MET A 120 -1.50 -7.56 6.24
CA MET A 120 -2.87 -7.99 5.88
C MET A 120 -3.93 -7.22 6.66
N LEU A 121 -3.75 -7.05 7.98
CA LEU A 121 -4.67 -6.27 8.80
C LEU A 121 -4.71 -4.80 8.38
N ALA A 122 -3.54 -4.22 8.06
CA ALA A 122 -3.49 -2.86 7.51
C ALA A 122 -4.28 -2.77 6.19
N HIS A 123 -4.16 -3.75 5.29
CA HIS A 123 -4.91 -3.74 4.03
C HIS A 123 -6.42 -3.88 4.25
N LEU A 124 -6.86 -4.76 5.15
CA LEU A 124 -8.30 -4.93 5.44
C LEU A 124 -8.97 -3.64 5.91
N VAL A 125 -8.24 -2.77 6.61
CA VAL A 125 -8.75 -1.50 7.13
C VAL A 125 -8.51 -0.33 6.16
N LEU A 126 -7.32 -0.22 5.59
CA LEU A 126 -6.89 0.97 4.81
C LEU A 126 -7.26 0.88 3.33
N VAL A 127 -7.48 -0.31 2.75
CA VAL A 127 -7.86 -0.44 1.34
C VAL A 127 -9.14 0.35 1.00
N PRO A 128 -10.27 0.22 1.72
CA PRO A 128 -11.47 1.00 1.39
C PRO A 128 -11.27 2.51 1.61
N LEU A 129 -10.47 2.90 2.59
CA LEU A 129 -10.29 4.31 2.94
C LEU A 129 -9.32 5.05 2.01
N THR A 130 -8.19 4.43 1.71
CA THR A 130 -7.00 5.08 1.14
C THR A 130 -6.27 4.22 0.11
N GLY A 131 -6.74 3.01 -0.20
CA GLY A 131 -6.03 2.08 -1.08
C GLY A 131 -4.77 1.44 -0.46
N CYS A 132 -4.52 1.69 0.84
CA CYS A 132 -3.39 1.18 1.62
C CYS A 132 -2.02 1.47 0.97
N GLY A 133 -1.54 2.71 1.16
CA GLY A 133 -0.23 3.15 0.74
C GLY A 133 0.87 2.48 1.55
N ILE A 134 0.93 2.78 2.86
CA ILE A 134 1.86 2.36 3.95
C ILE A 134 3.37 2.31 3.66
N ASN A 135 3.74 2.36 2.38
CA ASN A 135 5.02 2.16 1.75
C ASN A 135 5.05 3.01 0.45
N PRO A 136 5.89 4.05 0.42
CA PRO A 136 6.02 4.93 -0.74
C PRO A 136 6.42 4.23 -2.04
N ALA A 137 7.26 3.19 -1.98
CA ALA A 137 7.70 2.47 -3.19
C ALA A 137 6.55 1.65 -3.82
N ARG A 138 5.70 1.05 -2.97
CA ARG A 138 4.48 0.32 -3.38
C ARG A 138 3.44 1.24 -4.02
N THR A 139 3.41 2.51 -3.61
CA THR A 139 2.56 3.55 -4.20
C THR A 139 3.10 4.01 -5.55
N PHE A 140 4.41 4.25 -5.63
CA PHE A 140 5.05 4.84 -6.80
C PHE A 140 5.03 3.95 -8.05
N GLY A 141 5.30 2.65 -7.92
CA GLY A 141 5.38 1.74 -9.07
C GLY A 141 4.09 1.69 -9.90
N PRO A 142 2.95 1.32 -9.30
CA PRO A 142 1.65 1.34 -9.99
C PRO A 142 1.23 2.72 -10.47
N ALA A 143 1.57 3.79 -9.74
CA ALA A 143 1.24 5.16 -10.16
C ALA A 143 1.89 5.55 -11.50
N ILE A 144 3.16 5.15 -11.72
CA ILE A 144 3.82 5.39 -13.01
C ILE A 144 3.19 4.55 -14.12
N VAL A 145 2.88 3.28 -13.85
CA VAL A 145 2.28 2.40 -14.86
C VAL A 145 0.90 2.94 -15.26
N ALA A 146 0.08 3.37 -14.30
CA ALA A 146 -1.20 4.02 -14.57
C ALA A 146 -1.05 5.29 -15.44
N LEU A 147 -0.04 6.12 -15.15
CA LEU A 147 0.26 7.32 -15.94
C LEU A 147 0.64 6.99 -17.39
N ILE A 148 1.50 5.99 -17.60
CA ILE A 148 1.93 5.54 -18.94
C ILE A 148 0.76 4.93 -19.72
N SER A 149 -0.13 4.22 -19.03
CA SER A 149 -1.31 3.58 -19.62
C SER A 149 -2.44 4.57 -19.95
N GLY A 150 -2.25 5.87 -19.70
CA GLY A 150 -3.25 6.91 -19.96
C GLY A 150 -4.42 6.91 -18.97
N THR A 151 -4.35 6.11 -17.91
CA THR A 151 -5.32 6.12 -16.83
C THR A 151 -5.05 7.37 -15.98
N ASN A 152 -5.85 8.41 -16.19
CA ASN A 152 -5.77 9.66 -15.43
C ASN A 152 -6.37 9.48 -14.02
N THR A 153 -5.89 8.47 -13.28
CA THR A 153 -6.21 8.31 -11.86
C THR A 153 -5.52 9.45 -11.13
N PHE A 154 -6.26 10.55 -10.97
CA PHE A 154 -5.78 11.77 -10.35
C PHE A 154 -5.25 11.43 -8.96
N ILE A 155 -3.94 11.60 -8.72
CA ILE A 155 -3.30 11.28 -7.43
C ILE A 155 -3.65 12.37 -6.39
N ARG A 156 -4.94 12.54 -6.13
CA ARG A 156 -5.47 13.44 -5.10
C ARG A 156 -4.98 12.91 -3.76
N GLY A 157 -4.15 13.69 -3.08
CA GLY A 157 -3.54 13.27 -1.81
C GLY A 157 -2.28 12.43 -1.95
N ALA A 158 -1.61 12.41 -3.12
CA ALA A 158 -0.33 11.72 -3.33
C ALA A 158 0.67 11.92 -2.19
N TRP A 159 0.77 13.17 -1.72
CA TRP A 159 1.69 13.60 -0.68
C TRP A 159 1.49 12.83 0.64
N VAL A 160 0.27 12.39 0.93
CA VAL A 160 -0.07 11.64 2.15
C VAL A 160 0.71 10.32 2.19
N TYR A 161 0.81 9.63 1.06
CA TYR A 161 1.51 8.34 0.96
C TYR A 161 3.03 8.44 1.02
N TYR A 162 3.58 9.65 0.94
CA TYR A 162 5.00 9.88 1.17
C TYR A 162 5.22 10.37 2.60
N VAL A 163 4.49 11.40 3.04
CA VAL A 163 4.73 12.04 4.35
C VAL A 163 4.22 11.18 5.51
N ALA A 164 3.04 10.56 5.41
CA ALA A 164 2.47 9.80 6.51
C ALA A 164 3.29 8.56 6.86
N PRO A 165 3.78 7.74 5.90
CA PRO A 165 4.62 6.59 6.24
C PRO A 165 5.96 6.97 6.88
N PHE A 166 6.60 8.06 6.45
CA PHE A 166 7.83 8.54 7.10
C PHE A 166 7.57 9.03 8.53
N ALA A 167 6.46 9.72 8.76
CA ALA A 167 6.08 10.14 10.11
C ALA A 167 5.74 8.93 11.00
N GLY A 168 4.96 7.97 10.48
CA GLY A 168 4.56 6.76 11.20
C GLY A 168 5.74 5.86 11.56
N SER A 169 6.71 5.69 10.64
CA SER A 169 7.93 4.92 10.93
C SER A 169 8.78 5.58 12.00
N LEU A 170 8.97 6.90 11.94
CA LEU A 170 9.70 7.65 12.95
C LEU A 170 9.03 7.52 14.33
N CYS A 171 7.70 7.67 14.40
CA CYS A 171 6.97 7.49 15.65
C CYS A 171 7.11 6.06 16.21
N ALA A 172 7.08 5.03 15.35
CA ALA A 172 7.25 3.64 15.76
C ALA A 172 8.64 3.38 16.34
N THR A 173 9.69 3.84 15.65
CA THR A 173 11.07 3.68 16.11
C THR A 173 11.30 4.42 17.43
N LEU A 174 10.85 5.67 17.55
CA LEU A 174 10.98 6.43 18.80
C LEU A 174 10.22 5.77 19.95
N SER A 175 9.01 5.26 19.70
CA SER A 175 8.23 4.55 20.73
C SER A 175 8.95 3.28 21.18
N TYR A 176 9.50 2.51 20.25
CA TYR A 176 10.29 1.32 20.55
C TYR A 176 11.53 1.66 21.39
N GLU A 177 12.30 2.68 21.01
CA GLU A 177 13.47 3.12 21.77
C GLU A 177 13.12 3.58 23.18
N ILE A 178 12.05 4.34 23.36
CA ILE A 178 11.62 4.82 24.69
C ILE A 178 11.23 3.63 25.59
N ILE A 179 10.49 2.67 25.04
CA ILE A 179 9.98 1.52 25.81
C ILE A 179 11.10 0.53 26.14
N PHE A 180 12.02 0.28 25.20
CA PHE A 180 13.01 -0.79 25.28
C PHE A 180 14.46 -0.28 25.45
N LYS A 181 14.64 0.99 25.83
CA LYS A 181 15.96 1.65 26.02
C LYS A 181 16.95 0.86 26.90
N ASN A 182 16.45 0.02 27.80
CA ASN A 182 17.24 -0.75 28.76
C ASN A 182 17.39 -2.23 28.37
N VAL A 183 17.02 -2.62 27.14
CA VAL A 183 17.16 -4.00 26.65
C VAL A 183 18.39 -4.08 25.76
N PRO A 184 19.35 -5.00 26.04
CA PRO A 184 20.55 -5.17 25.21
C PRO A 184 20.19 -5.43 23.75
N THR A 185 20.83 -4.72 22.82
CA THR A 185 20.65 -4.92 21.37
C THR A 185 21.73 -5.85 20.81
N VAL A 186 21.55 -6.31 19.57
CA VAL A 186 22.42 -7.31 18.91
C VAL A 186 23.89 -6.85 18.80
N GLU A 187 24.14 -5.53 18.77
CA GLU A 187 25.50 -4.98 18.71
C GLU A 187 26.28 -5.16 20.03
N ASP A 188 25.59 -5.25 21.18
CA ASP A 188 26.24 -5.31 22.48
C ASP A 188 26.81 -6.72 22.80
N ASP A 189 26.29 -7.78 22.17
CA ASP A 189 26.76 -9.17 22.39
C ASP A 189 27.92 -9.57 21.46
N GLU A 190 28.10 -8.91 20.30
CA GLU A 190 29.25 -9.15 19.42
C GLU A 190 30.48 -8.28 19.78
N ALA A 191 30.33 -7.36 20.73
CA ALA A 191 31.40 -6.50 21.23
C ALA A 191 32.19 -7.10 22.43
N VAL A 192 31.99 -8.38 22.76
CA VAL A 192 32.65 -9.10 23.88
C VAL A 192 33.39 -10.35 23.41
#